data_AF-A0A7C7PGJ7-F1
#
_entry.id   AF-A0A7C7PGJ7-F1
#
_cell.length_a   1.000
_cell.length_b   1.000
_cell.length_c   1.000
_cell.angle_alpha   90.00
_cell.angle_beta   90.00
_cell.angle_gamma   90.00
#
_symmetry.space_group_name_H-M   'P 1'
#
loop_
_entity.id
_entity.type
_entity.pdbx_description
1 polymer ?
#
loop_
_entity_poly.entity_id
_entity_poly.type
_entity_poly.pdbx_seq_one_letter_code
_entity_poly.pdbx_strand_id
1 'polypeptide(L)'
;MMHCSLRRCASQYLWLALIIVLPTAGSAAIDLQSLYTGEVPVVDERSDESQLLRQAFVAMLVKLTGESDPAALPGVAGALGDAQSMLSHFGYQAYTPPPLPDASAPDQPQRMFSATFLPNRVDQWLQQRQLPRWSPERQ
;
A
#
# COMPACT_ATOMS: atom_id res chain seq x y z
N MET A 1 -22.79 9.26 -63.51
CA MET A 1 -23.03 8.54 -62.25
C MET A 1 -21.70 8.01 -61.71
N MET A 2 -20.94 8.76 -60.90
CA MET A 2 -19.66 8.23 -60.34
C MET A 2 -19.06 9.06 -59.18
N HIS A 3 -19.81 9.97 -58.54
CA HIS A 3 -19.30 10.82 -57.45
C HIS A 3 -19.78 10.42 -56.04
N CYS A 4 -20.60 9.37 -55.91
CA CYS A 4 -21.22 8.99 -54.61
C CYS A 4 -20.40 8.02 -53.74
N SER A 5 -19.32 7.39 -54.23
CA SER A 5 -18.54 6.41 -53.43
C SER A 5 -17.42 7.04 -52.60
N LEU A 6 -16.83 8.16 -53.05
CA LEU A 6 -15.64 8.75 -52.40
C LEU A 6 -15.94 9.34 -51.01
N ARG A 7 -17.14 9.93 -50.83
CA ARG A 7 -17.53 10.60 -49.57
C ARG A 7 -17.83 9.61 -48.45
N ARG A 8 -18.28 8.38 -48.79
CA ARG A 8 -18.55 7.31 -47.79
C ARG A 8 -17.26 6.70 -47.26
N CYS A 9 -16.25 6.47 -48.10
CA CYS A 9 -14.95 5.97 -47.65
C CYS A 9 -14.24 6.97 -46.73
N ALA A 10 -14.21 8.25 -47.09
CA ALA A 10 -13.59 9.28 -46.26
C ALA A 10 -14.24 9.41 -44.87
N SER A 11 -15.58 9.31 -44.80
CA SER A 11 -16.30 9.35 -43.53
C SER A 11 -16.05 8.11 -42.66
N GLN A 12 -15.83 6.94 -43.28
CA GLN A 12 -15.59 5.69 -42.57
C GLN A 12 -14.16 5.63 -41.98
N TYR A 13 -13.18 6.19 -42.69
CA TYR A 13 -11.82 6.39 -42.16
C TYR A 13 -11.78 7.41 -41.02
N LEU A 14 -12.61 8.45 -41.09
CA LEU A 14 -12.69 9.48 -40.05
C LEU A 14 -13.27 8.93 -38.73
N TRP A 15 -14.24 8.00 -38.81
CA TRP A 15 -14.74 7.26 -37.65
C TRP A 15 -13.71 6.29 -37.06
N LEU A 16 -12.95 5.59 -37.91
CA LEU A 16 -11.85 4.70 -37.47
C LEU A 16 -10.71 5.48 -36.79
N ALA A 17 -10.37 6.67 -37.30
CA ALA A 17 -9.38 7.55 -36.68
C ALA A 17 -9.86 8.10 -35.32
N LEU A 18 -11.16 8.36 -35.17
CA LEU A 18 -11.74 8.87 -33.93
C LEU A 18 -11.72 7.82 -32.79
N ILE A 19 -11.87 6.53 -33.11
CA ILE A 19 -11.79 5.44 -32.13
C ILE A 19 -10.35 5.21 -31.65
N ILE A 20 -9.34 5.45 -32.51
CA ILE A 20 -7.91 5.32 -32.16
C ILE A 20 -7.45 6.46 -31.23
N VAL A 21 -8.16 7.60 -31.21
CA VAL A 21 -7.89 8.74 -30.32
C VAL A 21 -8.81 8.72 -29.10
N LEU A 22 -9.27 7.55 -28.64
CA LEU A 22 -9.70 7.46 -27.24
C LEU A 22 -8.44 7.56 -26.37
N PRO A 23 -8.29 8.60 -25.54
CA PRO A 23 -7.12 8.73 -24.70
C PRO A 23 -7.14 7.53 -23.75
N THR A 24 -6.02 6.81 -23.71
CA THR A 24 -5.65 5.98 -22.57
C THR A 24 -5.55 6.93 -21.37
N ALA A 25 -6.69 7.27 -20.78
CA ALA A 25 -6.74 7.95 -19.50
C ALA A 25 -5.94 7.04 -18.57
N GLY A 26 -4.73 7.48 -18.26
CA GLY A 26 -3.81 6.75 -17.42
C GLY A 26 -4.55 6.43 -16.14
N SER A 27 -4.79 5.16 -15.90
CA SER A 27 -5.18 4.70 -14.59
C SER A 27 -4.03 5.14 -13.70
N ALA A 28 -4.23 6.22 -12.94
CA ALA A 28 -3.42 6.48 -11.78
C ALA A 28 -3.68 5.26 -10.90
N ALA A 29 -2.85 4.24 -11.07
CA ALA A 29 -2.81 3.09 -10.19
C ALA A 29 -2.46 3.67 -8.84
N ILE A 30 -3.50 3.90 -8.03
CA ILE A 30 -3.34 4.15 -6.61
C ILE A 30 -2.42 3.04 -6.14
N ASP A 31 -1.27 3.41 -5.57
CA ASP A 31 -0.29 2.46 -5.07
C ASP A 31 -0.91 1.76 -3.85
N LEU A 32 -1.77 0.78 -4.12
CA LEU A 32 -2.44 -0.01 -3.11
C LEU A 32 -1.42 -0.81 -2.30
N GLN A 33 -0.22 -1.06 -2.85
CA GLN A 33 0.88 -1.72 -2.14
C GLN A 33 1.35 -0.93 -0.92
N SER A 34 1.42 0.40 -1.01
CA SER A 34 1.74 1.26 0.13
C SER A 34 0.75 1.07 1.28
N LEU A 35 -0.54 0.79 1.01
CA LEU A 35 -1.55 0.60 2.06
C LEU A 35 -1.31 -0.67 2.89
N TYR A 36 -0.78 -1.73 2.27
CA TYR A 36 -0.44 -3.00 2.93
C TYR A 36 1.05 -3.09 3.29
N THR A 37 1.74 -1.95 3.35
CA THR A 37 3.13 -1.85 3.75
C THR A 37 3.25 -1.13 5.09
N GLY A 38 3.94 -1.77 6.03
CA GLY A 38 4.28 -1.24 7.33
C GLY A 38 5.75 -0.87 7.41
N GLU A 39 6.04 0.28 8.01
CA GLU A 39 7.38 0.85 8.12
C GLU A 39 7.71 1.10 9.59
N VAL A 40 8.90 0.70 10.02
CA VAL A 40 9.36 0.80 11.40
C VAL A 40 10.80 1.31 11.43
N PRO A 41 11.07 2.45 12.10
CA PRO A 41 12.43 2.94 12.25
C PRO A 41 13.23 2.02 13.18
N VAL A 42 14.40 1.57 12.73
CA VAL A 42 15.29 0.67 13.46
C VAL A 42 16.38 1.51 14.11
N VAL A 43 16.33 1.59 15.44
CA VAL A 43 17.32 2.30 16.26
C VAL A 43 18.52 1.39 16.57
N ASP A 44 18.27 0.12 16.90
CA ASP A 44 19.30 -0.82 17.29
C ASP A 44 19.43 -1.98 16.29
N GLU A 45 20.65 -2.30 15.90
CA GLU A 45 20.95 -3.34 14.90
C GLU A 45 20.67 -4.76 15.40
N ARG A 46 20.53 -4.97 16.71
CA ARG A 46 20.17 -6.23 17.35
C ARG A 46 18.66 -6.39 17.57
N SER A 47 17.86 -5.48 17.03
CA SER A 47 16.40 -5.60 17.07
C SER A 47 15.97 -6.95 16.47
N ASP A 48 15.17 -7.70 17.23
CA ASP A 48 14.67 -8.99 16.78
C ASP A 48 13.74 -8.81 15.57
N GLU A 49 14.04 -9.51 14.46
CA GLU A 49 13.27 -9.41 13.22
C GLU A 49 11.79 -9.75 13.44
N SER A 50 11.48 -10.71 14.30
CA SER A 50 10.09 -11.07 14.63
C SER A 50 9.37 -9.94 15.36
N GLN A 51 10.10 -9.14 16.15
CA GLN A 51 9.57 -7.95 16.79
C GLN A 51 9.34 -6.83 15.78
N LEU A 52 10.31 -6.59 14.87
CA LEU A 52 10.17 -5.59 13.80
C LEU A 52 8.99 -5.92 12.88
N LEU A 53 8.83 -7.19 12.50
CA LEU A 53 7.72 -7.64 11.68
C LEU A 53 6.37 -7.41 12.36
N ARG A 54 6.27 -7.71 13.66
CA ARG A 54 5.08 -7.42 14.46
C ARG A 54 4.75 -5.93 14.50
N GLN A 55 5.75 -5.09 14.71
CA GLN A 55 5.60 -3.63 14.70
C GLN A 55 5.17 -3.12 13.32
N ALA A 56 5.73 -3.66 12.24
CA ALA A 56 5.34 -3.29 10.88
C ALA A 56 3.90 -3.71 10.58
N PHE A 57 3.48 -4.89 11.05
CA PHE A 57 2.10 -5.34 10.90
C PHE A 57 1.12 -4.40 11.63
N VAL A 58 1.45 -3.99 12.86
CA VAL A 58 0.69 -3.00 13.63
C VAL A 58 0.62 -1.66 12.89
N ALA A 59 1.75 -1.15 12.38
CA ALA A 59 1.79 0.10 11.62
C ALA A 59 0.90 0.06 10.36
N MET A 60 0.89 -1.07 9.64
CA MET A 60 -0.04 -1.29 8.54
C MET A 60 -1.50 -1.31 9.03
N LEU A 61 -1.80 -1.99 10.14
CA LEU A 61 -3.17 -2.04 10.66
C LEU A 61 -3.70 -0.66 11.04
N VAL A 62 -2.87 0.24 11.57
CA VAL A 62 -3.25 1.65 11.80
C VAL A 62 -3.73 2.27 10.48
N LYS A 63 -2.98 2.08 9.39
CA LYS A 63 -3.33 2.62 8.06
C LYS A 63 -4.63 2.01 7.51
N LEU A 64 -4.86 0.72 7.73
CA LEU A 64 -6.02 -0.01 7.21
C LEU A 64 -7.31 0.20 8.03
N THR A 65 -7.20 0.36 9.34
CA THR A 65 -8.35 0.46 10.25
C THR A 65 -8.65 1.89 10.68
N GLY A 66 -7.65 2.78 10.62
CA GLY A 66 -7.71 4.11 11.20
C GLY A 66 -7.61 4.14 12.72
N GLU A 67 -7.47 2.98 13.37
CA GLU A 67 -7.34 2.89 14.82
C GLU A 67 -5.91 3.27 15.23
N SER A 68 -5.78 4.15 16.22
CA SER A 68 -4.47 4.62 16.67
C SER A 68 -3.71 3.54 17.45
N ASP A 69 -4.44 2.61 18.08
CA ASP A 69 -3.87 1.45 18.77
C ASP A 69 -4.55 0.15 18.32
N PRO A 70 -4.20 -0.37 17.13
CA PRO A 70 -4.83 -1.58 16.62
C PRO A 70 -4.44 -2.81 17.45
N ALA A 71 -3.39 -2.74 18.27
CA ALA A 71 -3.02 -3.80 19.21
C ALA A 71 -4.07 -4.04 20.30
N ALA A 72 -4.85 -3.01 20.69
CA ALA A 72 -5.97 -3.14 21.61
C ALA A 72 -7.23 -3.77 20.97
N LEU A 73 -7.27 -3.93 19.64
CA LEU A 73 -8.43 -4.53 18.99
C LEU A 73 -8.51 -6.03 19.33
N PRO A 74 -9.69 -6.53 19.73
CA PRO A 74 -9.88 -7.94 20.04
C PRO A 74 -9.54 -8.79 18.81
N GLY A 75 -8.61 -9.75 18.99
CA GLY A 75 -8.17 -10.66 17.93
C GLY A 75 -6.89 -10.27 17.20
N VAL A 76 -6.31 -9.08 17.45
CA VAL A 76 -5.00 -8.67 16.90
C VAL A 76 -3.83 -9.31 17.66
N ALA A 77 -3.94 -9.43 18.99
CA ALA A 77 -2.89 -10.03 19.83
C ALA A 77 -2.47 -11.45 19.37
N GLY A 78 -3.42 -12.28 18.94
CA GLY A 78 -3.15 -13.62 18.42
C GLY A 78 -2.61 -13.64 16.98
N ALA A 79 -2.88 -12.59 16.20
CA ALA A 79 -2.48 -12.52 14.79
C ALA A 79 -1.05 -12.04 14.56
N LEU A 80 -0.44 -11.45 15.58
CA LEU A 80 0.99 -11.16 15.61
C LEU A 80 1.84 -12.43 15.43
N GLY A 81 1.29 -13.62 15.75
CA GLY A 81 1.91 -14.91 15.44
C GLY A 81 1.74 -15.36 13.98
N ASP A 82 0.65 -14.95 13.32
CA ASP A 82 0.35 -15.27 11.91
C ASP A 82 0.91 -14.25 10.91
N ALA A 83 1.49 -13.14 11.38
CA ALA A 83 2.02 -12.07 10.54
C ALA A 83 3.02 -12.58 9.47
N GLN A 84 3.85 -13.59 9.80
CA GLN A 84 4.76 -14.23 8.84
C GLN A 84 4.00 -14.94 7.71
N SER A 85 2.86 -15.57 7.99
CA SER A 85 2.04 -16.29 7.00
C SER A 85 1.33 -15.36 6.00
N MET A 86 1.34 -14.06 6.28
CA MET A 86 0.77 -12.99 5.45
C MET A 86 1.85 -12.10 4.82
N LEU A 87 3.13 -12.34 5.14
CA LEU A 87 4.26 -11.57 4.64
C LEU A 87 4.51 -11.90 3.17
N SER A 88 4.63 -10.87 2.33
CA SER A 88 5.06 -11.00 0.94
C SER A 88 6.59 -10.89 0.87
N HIS A 89 7.13 -9.78 1.35
CA HIS A 89 8.56 -9.55 1.47
C HIS A 89 8.84 -8.48 2.53
N PHE A 90 10.08 -8.42 3.00
CA PHE A 90 10.56 -7.36 3.87
C PHE A 90 11.96 -6.91 3.44
N GLY A 91 12.39 -5.74 3.90
CA GLY A 91 13.71 -5.21 3.62
C GLY A 91 14.11 -4.08 4.55
N TYR A 92 15.36 -3.66 4.41
CA TYR A 92 15.92 -2.52 5.10
C TYR A 92 16.27 -1.43 4.10
N GLN A 93 15.93 -0.20 4.43
CA GLN A 93 16.25 0.98 3.62
C GLN A 93 16.96 2.01 4.49
N ALA A 94 17.80 2.85 3.88
CA ALA A 94 18.39 3.97 4.58
C ALA A 94 17.27 4.93 5.03
N TYR A 95 17.32 5.36 6.30
CA TYR A 95 16.35 6.29 6.85
C TYR A 95 17.07 7.54 7.32
N THR A 96 16.60 8.69 6.81
CA THR A 96 16.99 9.99 7.32
C THR A 96 15.83 10.50 8.17
N PRO A 97 15.96 10.51 9.51
CA PRO A 97 14.92 11.05 10.36
C PRO A 97 14.68 12.53 10.04
N PRO A 98 13.44 13.02 10.16
CA PRO A 98 13.16 14.45 9.99
C PRO A 98 14.00 15.26 10.98
N PRO A 99 14.43 16.49 10.63
CA PRO A 99 15.25 17.30 11.51
C PRO A 99 14.48 17.62 12.79
N LEU A 100 14.81 16.91 13.88
CA LEU A 100 14.32 17.21 15.22
C LEU A 100 15.13 18.38 15.80
N PRO A 101 14.51 19.22 16.67
CA PRO A 101 15.23 20.29 17.36
C PRO A 101 16.43 19.78 18.17
N ASP A 102 16.39 18.50 18.60
CA ASP A 102 17.49 17.78 19.24
C ASP A 102 18.17 16.80 18.27
N ALA A 103 18.79 17.31 17.20
CA ALA A 103 19.52 16.53 16.20
C ALA A 103 20.79 15.81 16.74
N SER A 104 21.08 15.92 18.04
CA SER A 104 22.27 15.34 18.69
C SER A 104 21.99 14.11 19.55
N ALA A 105 20.77 13.54 19.50
CA ALA A 105 20.50 12.28 20.19
C ALA A 105 21.35 11.14 19.58
N PRO A 106 22.12 10.39 20.39
CA PRO A 106 23.01 9.33 19.91
C PRO A 106 22.27 8.12 19.29
N ASP A 107 20.96 8.00 19.54
CA ASP A 107 20.12 6.86 19.16
C ASP A 107 19.11 7.22 18.05
N GLN A 108 19.57 7.92 17.02
CA GLN A 108 18.72 8.16 15.85
C GLN A 108 18.64 6.93 14.95
N PRO A 109 17.44 6.51 14.54
CA PRO A 109 17.30 5.40 13.61
C PRO A 109 17.93 5.77 12.27
N GLN A 110 18.89 4.96 11.81
CA GLN A 110 19.56 5.13 10.52
C GLN A 110 18.98 4.23 9.44
N ARG A 111 18.13 3.27 9.83
CA ARG A 111 17.50 2.29 8.95
C ARG A 111 15.99 2.28 9.16
N MET A 112 15.24 2.11 8.08
CA MET A 112 13.83 1.80 8.09
C MET A 112 13.67 0.33 7.74
N PHE A 113 12.97 -0.42 8.59
CA PHE A 113 12.47 -1.74 8.26
C PHE A 113 11.13 -1.58 7.57
N SER A 114 10.99 -2.12 6.36
CA SER A 114 9.73 -2.14 5.61
C SER A 114 9.28 -3.57 5.37
N ALA A 115 8.00 -3.84 5.66
CA ALA A 115 7.38 -5.14 5.43
C ALA A 115 6.08 -4.96 4.62
N THR A 116 6.00 -5.66 3.49
CA THR A 116 4.83 -5.66 2.62
C THR A 116 4.05 -6.95 2.83
N PHE A 117 2.76 -6.82 3.12
CA PHE A 117 1.87 -7.93 3.38
C PHE A 117 0.96 -8.21 2.19
N LEU A 118 0.53 -9.47 2.08
CA LEU A 118 -0.34 -9.93 1.00
C LEU A 118 -1.78 -9.41 1.21
N PRO A 119 -2.31 -8.55 0.32
CA PRO A 119 -3.59 -7.89 0.53
C PRO A 119 -4.73 -8.89 0.71
N ASN A 120 -4.81 -9.92 -0.14
CA ASN A 120 -5.84 -10.96 -0.06
C ASN A 120 -5.87 -11.68 1.30
N ARG A 121 -4.69 -11.92 1.89
CA ARG A 121 -4.57 -12.65 3.17
C ARG A 121 -4.94 -11.74 4.34
N VAL A 122 -4.47 -10.49 4.29
CA VAL A 122 -4.82 -9.47 5.29
C VAL A 122 -6.31 -9.17 5.26
N ASP A 123 -6.91 -9.03 4.08
CA ASP A 123 -8.34 -8.76 3.92
C ASP A 123 -9.20 -9.93 4.42
N GLN A 124 -8.86 -11.17 4.05
CA GLN A 124 -9.53 -12.35 4.59
C GLN A 124 -9.43 -12.40 6.13
N TRP A 125 -8.27 -12.08 6.67
CA TRP A 125 -8.01 -12.07 8.10
C TRP A 125 -8.82 -10.98 8.83
N LEU A 126 -8.93 -9.79 8.25
CA LEU A 126 -9.75 -8.67 8.76
C LEU A 126 -11.24 -9.04 8.72
N GLN A 127 -11.72 -9.61 7.62
CA GLN A 127 -13.11 -10.03 7.44
C GLN A 127 -13.50 -11.12 8.43
N GLN A 128 -12.66 -12.14 8.63
CA GLN A 128 -12.90 -13.21 9.60
C GLN A 128 -13.05 -12.71 11.03
N ARG A 129 -12.38 -11.60 11.37
CA ARG A 129 -12.42 -10.97 12.70
C ARG A 129 -13.40 -9.80 12.79
N GLN A 130 -14.14 -9.54 11.71
CA GLN A 130 -15.10 -8.43 11.62
C GLN A 130 -14.47 -7.07 11.99
N LEU A 131 -13.19 -6.89 11.66
CA LEU A 131 -12.48 -5.66 11.96
C LEU A 131 -12.90 -4.53 11.00
N PRO A 132 -13.05 -3.30 11.50
CA PRO A 132 -13.43 -2.17 10.66
C PRO A 132 -12.31 -1.87 9.65
N ARG A 133 -12.69 -1.76 8.38
CA ARG A 133 -11.79 -1.31 7.31
C ARG A 133 -12.07 0.16 7.01
N TRP A 134 -11.04 0.98 7.09
CA TRP A 134 -11.10 2.33 6.57
C TRP A 134 -10.98 2.26 5.05
N SER A 135 -12.08 2.56 4.36
CA SER A 135 -12.05 2.82 2.91
C SER A 135 -11.79 4.32 2.68
N PRO A 136 -10.76 4.71 1.91
CA PRO A 136 -10.55 6.11 1.53
C PRO A 136 -11.68 6.68 0.65
N GLU A 137 -12.55 5.81 0.11
CA GLU A 137 -13.67 6.15 -0.78
C GLU A 137 -14.89 6.80 -0.11
N ARG A 138 -14.79 7.23 1.16
CA ARG A 138 -15.80 8.12 1.77
C ARG A 138 -15.44 9.58 1.59
N GLN A 139 -15.49 10.09 0.35
CA GLN A 139 -15.83 11.49 0.02
C GLN A 139 -16.53 11.57 -1.33
#